data_AF-A0AAE6D4H5-F1
#
_entry.id   AF-A0AAE6D4H5-F1
#
_cell.length_a   1.000
_cell.length_b   1.000
_cell.length_c   1.000
_cell.angle_alpha   90.00
_cell.angle_beta   90.00
_cell.angle_gamma   90.00
#
_symmetry.space_group_name_H-M   'P 1'
#
loop_
_entity.id
_entity.type
_entity.pdbx_description
1 polymer ?
#
loop_
_entity_poly.entity_id
_entity_poly.type
_entity_poly.pdbx_seq_one_letter_code
_entity_poly.pdbx_strand_id
1 'polypeptide(L)'
;MRPEHSGGTLIEVRGAWHGRVGDPERRFAGVVTASERPDVRAGDSVVVTYHAAASRTTDAHQHGSYTLDVGGRTLLLMGFTCHDTGMTGQEGNNDTTEATWQAVTLPGATGRGG
;
A
#
# COMPACT_ATOMS: atom_id res chain seq x y z
N MET A 1 -0.59 -0.58 -30.06
CA MET A 1 -0.58 -1.76 -29.19
C MET A 1 -0.23 -1.24 -27.80
N ARG A 2 -1.22 -1.10 -26.91
CA ARG A 2 -0.99 -0.58 -25.55
C ARG A 2 -0.50 -1.74 -24.69
N PRO A 3 0.53 -1.59 -23.85
CA PRO A 3 0.93 -2.66 -22.97
C PRO A 3 -0.15 -2.80 -21.91
N GLU A 4 -0.80 -3.96 -21.89
CA GLU A 4 -1.84 -4.33 -20.93
C GLU A 4 -1.15 -4.66 -19.61
N HIS A 5 -0.84 -3.63 -18.82
CA HIS A 5 -0.23 -3.83 -17.50
C HIS A 5 -1.32 -4.33 -16.55
N SER A 6 -1.40 -5.65 -16.43
CA SER A 6 -1.33 -6.34 -15.13
C SER A 6 -2.22 -5.77 -14.02
N GLY A 7 -3.54 -5.81 -14.22
CA GLY A 7 -4.59 -6.14 -13.22
C GLY A 7 -4.79 -5.33 -11.93
N GLY A 8 -3.84 -4.51 -11.48
CA GLY A 8 -3.99 -3.73 -10.24
C GLY A 8 -4.67 -2.37 -10.47
N THR A 9 -5.29 -1.82 -9.43
CA THR A 9 -5.78 -0.42 -9.44
C THR A 9 -4.89 0.44 -8.58
N LEU A 10 -4.49 1.62 -9.08
CA LEU A 10 -3.62 2.53 -8.36
C LEU A 10 -4.43 3.45 -7.43
N ILE A 11 -3.93 3.62 -6.22
CA ILE A 11 -4.41 4.59 -5.24
C ILE A 11 -3.19 5.37 -4.74
N GLU A 12 -3.22 6.68 -4.93
CA GLU A 12 -2.20 7.59 -4.41
C GLU A 12 -2.64 8.09 -3.04
N VAL A 13 -1.74 7.97 -2.08
CA VAL A 13 -1.97 8.38 -0.70
C VAL A 13 -0.82 9.23 -0.21
N ARG A 14 -1.13 10.23 0.63
CA ARG A 14 -0.11 11.05 1.28
C ARG A 14 -0.16 10.81 2.77
N GLY A 15 0.99 10.52 3.35
CA GLY A 15 1.09 10.18 4.78
C GLY A 15 2.45 9.62 5.14
N ALA A 16 2.55 9.08 6.35
CA ALA A 16 3.79 8.59 6.93
C ALA A 16 3.58 7.25 7.63
N TRP A 17 4.67 6.49 7.78
CA TRP A 17 4.70 5.32 8.63
C TRP A 17 4.85 5.72 10.09
N HIS A 18 4.03 5.10 10.92
CA HIS A 18 4.07 5.20 12.37
C HIS A 18 4.45 3.85 12.96
N GLY A 19 5.49 3.85 13.79
CA GLY A 19 6.08 2.63 14.36
C GLY A 19 7.54 2.47 13.96
N ARG A 20 8.22 1.48 14.56
CA ARG A 20 9.62 1.20 14.24
C ARG A 20 9.72 0.31 13.01
N VAL A 21 10.74 0.52 12.19
CA VAL A 21 11.05 -0.38 11.07
C VAL A 21 11.27 -1.80 11.63
N GLY A 22 10.53 -2.78 11.08
CA GLY A 22 10.54 -4.17 11.55
C GLY A 22 9.52 -4.50 12.64
N ASP A 23 8.78 -3.51 13.12
CA ASP A 23 7.68 -3.74 14.07
C ASP A 23 6.43 -4.30 13.35
N PRO A 24 5.82 -5.39 13.85
CA PRO A 24 4.65 -6.00 13.23
C PRO A 24 3.37 -5.15 13.37
N GLU A 25 3.33 -4.21 14.32
CA GLU A 25 2.21 -3.28 14.52
C GLU A 25 2.43 -1.96 13.75
N ARG A 26 3.50 -1.89 12.96
CA ARG A 26 3.82 -0.72 12.14
C ARG A 26 2.70 -0.47 11.11
N ARG A 27 2.22 0.77 11.10
CA ARG A 27 1.09 1.20 10.26
C ARG A 27 1.40 2.51 9.56
N PHE A 28 1.02 2.59 8.30
CA PHE A 28 0.97 3.86 7.58
C PHE A 28 -0.34 4.55 7.93
N ALA A 29 -0.31 5.85 8.15
CA ALA A 29 -1.52 6.66 8.26
C ALA A 29 -1.41 7.83 7.27
N GLY A 30 -2.51 8.10 6.57
CA GLY A 30 -2.53 9.16 5.57
C GLY A 30 -3.92 9.46 5.04
N VAL A 31 -3.94 10.13 3.89
CA VAL A 31 -5.16 10.44 3.14
C VAL A 31 -4.98 10.11 1.67
N VAL A 32 -6.06 9.72 0.99
CA VAL A 32 -6.07 9.56 -0.46
C VAL A 32 -5.91 10.91 -1.12
N THR A 33 -4.96 11.03 -2.04
CA THR A 33 -4.79 12.23 -2.89
C THR A 33 -5.40 12.01 -4.27
N ALA A 34 -5.28 10.80 -4.82
CA ALA A 34 -5.91 10.40 -6.07
C ALA A 34 -6.22 8.90 -6.08
N SER A 35 -7.22 8.48 -6.83
CA SER A 35 -7.56 7.07 -6.98
C SER A 35 -8.16 6.79 -8.35
N GLU A 36 -7.77 5.66 -8.93
CA GLU A 36 -8.42 5.11 -10.13
C GLU A 36 -9.68 4.29 -9.79
N ARG A 37 -9.96 4.06 -8.50
CA ARG A 37 -11.17 3.37 -8.03
C ARG A 37 -12.33 4.37 -7.88
N PRO A 38 -13.52 4.10 -8.43
CA PRO A 38 -14.69 4.97 -8.24
C PRO A 38 -15.22 4.95 -6.80
N ASP A 39 -14.84 3.92 -6.04
CA ASP A 39 -15.34 3.66 -4.70
C ASP A 39 -14.42 4.19 -3.58
N VAL A 40 -13.30 4.82 -3.97
CA VAL A 40 -12.33 5.50 -3.10
C VAL A 40 -12.22 6.97 -3.52
N ARG A 41 -12.33 7.91 -2.59
CA ARG A 41 -12.33 9.34 -2.90
C ARG A 41 -11.09 10.02 -2.34
N ALA A 42 -10.61 11.04 -3.06
CA ALA A 42 -9.60 11.95 -2.52
C ALA A 42 -10.12 12.58 -1.22
N GLY A 43 -9.28 12.62 -0.20
CA GLY A 43 -9.61 13.05 1.15
C GLY A 43 -10.03 11.92 2.11
N ASP A 44 -10.30 10.70 1.62
CA ASP A 44 -10.56 9.57 2.51
C ASP A 44 -9.31 9.27 3.34
N SER A 45 -9.49 9.09 4.65
CA SER A 45 -8.42 8.63 5.53
C SER A 45 -8.04 7.20 5.19
N VAL A 46 -6.73 6.93 5.20
CA VAL A 46 -6.17 5.61 4.92
C VAL A 46 -5.29 5.11 6.05
N VAL A 47 -5.31 3.79 6.24
CA VAL A 47 -4.34 3.09 7.06
C VAL A 47 -3.78 1.93 6.26
N VAL A 48 -2.45 1.82 6.15
CA VAL A 48 -1.81 0.62 5.57
C VAL A 48 -1.20 -0.20 6.69
N THR A 49 -1.53 -1.49 6.74
CA THR A 49 -0.94 -2.43 7.69
C THR A 49 -0.09 -3.45 6.94
N TYR A 50 1.13 -3.68 7.45
CA TYR A 50 2.00 -4.73 6.94
C TYR A 50 1.74 -6.03 7.70
N HIS A 51 1.26 -7.04 6.98
CA HIS A 51 1.11 -8.39 7.50
C HIS A 51 2.32 -9.22 7.11
N ALA A 52 3.26 -9.36 8.03
CA ALA A 52 4.34 -10.33 7.90
C ALA A 52 3.74 -11.75 7.82
N ALA A 53 4.21 -12.57 6.87
CA ALA A 53 3.80 -13.95 6.78
C ALA A 53 4.16 -14.67 8.10
N ALA A 54 3.17 -15.30 8.75
CA ALA A 54 3.33 -15.93 10.06
C ALA A 54 4.27 -17.16 10.07
N SER A 55 4.78 -17.57 8.91
CA SER A 55 5.66 -18.72 8.76
C SER A 55 6.97 -18.30 8.14
N ARG A 56 8.09 -18.78 8.71
CA ARG A 56 9.38 -18.82 8.02
C ARG A 56 9.23 -19.73 6.80
N THR A 57 8.68 -19.20 5.71
CA THR A 57 8.64 -19.88 4.43
C THR A 57 10.05 -19.85 3.84
N THR A 58 10.53 -21.01 3.43
CA THR A 58 11.84 -21.22 2.77
C THR A 58 11.95 -20.54 1.39
N ASP A 59 10.86 -19.97 0.90
CA ASP A 59 10.81 -19.20 -0.34
C ASP A 59 11.03 -17.71 -0.06
N ALA A 60 12.19 -17.20 -0.49
CA ALA A 60 12.57 -15.79 -0.44
C ALA A 60 11.64 -14.85 -1.24
N HIS A 61 10.56 -15.38 -1.83
CA HIS A 61 9.61 -14.67 -2.69
C HIS A 61 8.27 -14.37 -2.00
N GLN A 62 7.99 -14.92 -0.80
CA GLN A 62 6.80 -14.53 -0.03
C GLN A 62 7.08 -13.25 0.77
N HIS A 63 7.11 -12.13 0.05
CA HIS A 63 7.06 -10.81 0.65
C HIS A 63 5.70 -10.67 1.38
N GLY A 64 5.72 -10.23 2.65
CA GLY A 64 4.50 -10.02 3.44
C GLY A 64 3.43 -9.20 2.69
N SER A 65 2.17 -9.42 3.02
CA SER A 65 1.04 -8.75 2.37
C SER A 65 0.78 -7.40 3.01
N TYR A 66 0.32 -6.42 2.22
CA TYR A 66 -0.15 -5.14 2.74
C TYR A 66 -1.66 -5.05 2.60
N THR A 67 -2.33 -4.52 3.61
CA THR A 67 -3.75 -4.19 3.59
C THR A 67 -3.91 -2.69 3.70
N LEU A 68 -4.83 -2.11 2.93
CA LEU A 68 -5.20 -0.70 2.94
C LEU A 68 -6.64 -0.58 3.43
N ASP A 69 -6.82 -0.01 4.60
CA ASP A 69 -8.13 0.41 5.11
C ASP A 69 -8.43 1.83 4.63
N VAL A 70 -9.49 1.98 3.83
CA VAL A 70 -9.92 3.26 3.25
C VAL A 70 -11.44 3.32 3.18
N GLY A 71 -12.03 4.42 3.65
CA GLY A 71 -13.49 4.63 3.56
C GLY A 71 -14.34 3.51 4.18
N GLY A 72 -13.81 2.84 5.22
CA GLY A 72 -14.47 1.70 5.87
C GLY A 72 -14.36 0.36 5.13
N ARG A 73 -13.44 0.24 4.18
CA ARG A 73 -13.14 -1.01 3.45
C ARG A 73 -11.68 -1.36 3.54
N THR A 74 -11.39 -2.65 3.59
CA THR A 74 -10.02 -3.18 3.56
C THR A 74 -9.71 -3.71 2.17
N LEU A 75 -8.65 -3.21 1.54
CA LEU A 75 -8.17 -3.62 0.22
C LEU A 75 -6.82 -4.32 0.37
N LEU A 76 -6.65 -5.47 -0.29
CA LEU A 76 -5.35 -6.13 -0.37
C LEU A 76 -4.48 -5.43 -1.41
N LEU A 77 -3.25 -5.09 -1.04
CA LEU A 77 -2.29 -4.47 -1.93
C LEU A 77 -1.30 -5.51 -2.47
N MET A 78 -1.02 -5.38 -3.77
CA MET A 78 0.08 -6.05 -4.44
C MET A 78 1.42 -5.37 -4.11
N GLY A 79 1.40 -4.05 -3.95
CA GLY A 79 2.58 -3.26 -3.65
C GLY A 79 2.23 -1.92 -3.02
N PHE A 80 3.13 -1.44 -2.17
CA PHE A 80 3.05 -0.13 -1.55
C PHE A 80 4.43 0.54 -1.63
N THR A 81 4.56 1.52 -2.50
CA THR A 81 5.84 2.14 -2.87
C THR A 81 5.78 3.65 -2.69
N CYS A 82 6.84 4.27 -2.18
CA CYS A 82 6.91 5.73 -2.11
C CYS A 82 7.11 6.31 -3.52
N HIS A 83 6.27 7.26 -3.92
CA HIS A 83 6.38 7.95 -5.21
C HIS A 83 7.47 9.03 -5.17
N ASP A 84 7.59 9.73 -4.03
CA ASP A 84 8.60 10.78 -3.81
C ASP A 84 10.05 10.25 -3.72
N THR A 85 10.26 8.94 -3.62
CA THR A 85 11.61 8.33 -3.56
C THR A 85 12.38 8.35 -4.90
N GLY A 86 11.96 9.16 -5.87
CA GLY A 86 12.73 9.48 -7.08
C GLY A 86 14.05 10.22 -6.83
N MET A 87 14.33 10.68 -5.61
CA MET A 87 15.64 11.23 -5.24
C MET A 87 16.49 10.22 -4.46
N THR A 88 17.43 9.64 -5.20
CA THR A 88 18.79 9.27 -4.77
C THR A 88 18.95 8.18 -3.72
N GLY A 89 19.49 7.02 -4.13
CA GLY A 89 20.80 6.51 -3.71
C GLY A 89 21.23 6.52 -2.23
N GLN A 90 20.33 6.72 -1.27
CA GLN A 90 20.59 6.66 0.16
C GLN A 90 19.77 5.53 0.76
N GLU A 91 20.47 4.48 1.17
CA GLU A 91 19.96 3.51 2.13
C GLU A 91 19.43 4.26 3.36
N GLY A 92 18.10 4.31 3.49
CA GLY A 92 17.43 4.97 4.60
C GLY A 92 16.35 5.93 4.13
N ASN A 93 15.28 5.38 3.52
CA ASN A 93 14.04 6.14 3.38
C ASN A 93 13.56 6.53 4.79
N ASN A 94 13.52 7.82 5.12
CA ASN A 94 12.89 8.25 6.38
C ASN A 94 11.37 8.23 6.20
N ASP A 95 10.85 7.01 6.22
CA ASP A 95 9.46 6.66 6.04
C ASP A 95 8.52 7.19 7.13
N THR A 96 9.07 7.81 8.19
CA THR A 96 8.32 8.54 9.22
C THR A 96 7.93 9.96 8.81
N THR A 97 8.41 10.44 7.66
CA THR A 97 8.03 11.74 7.10
C THR A 97 6.83 11.59 6.17
N GLU A 98 5.94 12.57 6.16
CA GLU A 98 4.83 12.60 5.20
C GLU A 98 5.37 12.69 3.76
N ALA A 99 5.05 11.68 2.96
CA ALA A 99 5.41 11.60 1.55
C ALA A 99 4.23 11.08 0.72
N THR A 100 4.34 11.15 -0.60
CA THR A 100 3.37 10.53 -1.50
C THR A 100 3.73 9.08 -1.73
N TRP A 101 2.76 8.18 -1.55
CA TRP A 101 2.88 6.75 -1.72
C TRP A 101 1.84 6.24 -2.71
N GLN A 102 2.24 5.21 -3.44
CA GLN A 102 1.44 4.52 -4.43
C GLN A 102 1.08 3.13 -3.89
N ALA A 103 -0.20 2.94 -3.64
CA ALA A 103 -0.79 1.65 -3.29
C ALA A 103 -1.37 1.02 -4.55
N VAL A 104 -0.83 -0.13 -4.96
CA VAL A 104 -1.36 -0.92 -6.07
C VAL A 104 -2.20 -2.04 -5.48
N THR A 105 -3.51 -2.01 -5.69
CA THR A 105 -4.40 -3.06 -5.18
C THR A 105 -4.28 -4.33 -6.01
N LEU A 106 -4.46 -5.50 -5.40
CA LEU A 106 -4.60 -6.73 -6.17
C LEU A 106 -5.87 -6.70 -7.03
N PRO A 107 -5.84 -7.24 -8.26
CA PRO A 107 -7.04 -7.56 -9.02
C PRO A 107 -7.94 -8.51 -8.19
N GLY A 108 -9.14 -8.06 -7.84
CA GLY A 108 -10.20 -8.98 -7.39
C GLY A 108 -10.19 -9.41 -5.92
N ALA A 109 -10.30 -8.45 -5.00
CA ALA A 109 -10.93 -8.71 -3.69
C ALA A 109 -12.18 -7.85 -3.50
N THR A 110 -12.94 -7.56 -4.57
CA THR A 110 -14.38 -7.37 -4.39
C THR A 110 -14.93 -8.71 -3.93
N GLY A 111 -15.35 -8.78 -2.67
CA GLY A 111 -15.99 -9.95 -2.08
C GLY A 111 -16.91 -10.61 -3.10
N ARG A 112 -16.60 -11.86 -3.41
CA ARG A 112 -17.43 -12.70 -4.26
C ARG A 112 -18.78 -12.79 -3.56
N GLY A 113 -19.80 -12.19 -4.18
CA GLY A 113 -21.19 -12.35 -3.75
C GLY A 113 -21.57 -13.83 -3.68
N GLY A 114 -22.41 -14.13 -2.70
CA GLY A 114 -23.10 -15.39 -2.48
C GLY A 114 -24.18 -15.15 -1.45
#